data_AF-A0A9R1RK09-F1
#
_entry.id   AF-A0A9R1RK09-F1
#
_cell.length_a   1.000
_cell.length_b   1.000
_cell.length_c   1.000
_cell.angle_alpha   90.00
_cell.angle_beta   90.00
_cell.angle_gamma   90.00
#
_symmetry.space_group_name_H-M   'P 1'
#
loop_
_entity.id
_entity.type
_entity.pdbx_description
1 polymer ?
#
loop_
_entity_poly.entity_id
_entity_poly.type
_entity_poly.pdbx_seq_one_letter_code
_entity_poly.pdbx_strand_id
1 'polypeptide(L)'
;MKPLPVTLALLALFLVASYQDLTVAAAGDVGAVPVPDSVCEGKCKNRCSQKVAGRCMGLCMMCCGKCAGCVPSGPLAPKDECPCYRDMKSPKSGRPKCP
;
A
#
# COMPACT_ATOMS: atom_id res chain seq x y z
N MET A 1 2.15 40.39 40.90
CA MET A 1 1.52 40.31 39.57
C MET A 1 1.36 38.83 39.25
N LYS A 2 0.12 38.33 39.18
CA LYS A 2 -0.18 36.88 39.12
C LYS A 2 0.15 36.36 37.71
N PRO A 3 1.01 35.34 37.53
CA PRO A 3 1.42 34.83 36.21
C PRO A 3 0.32 34.03 35.49
N LEU A 4 -0.93 34.16 35.94
CA LEU A 4 -2.12 33.47 35.44
C LEU A 4 -2.31 33.50 33.91
N PRO A 5 -2.06 34.63 33.19
CA PRO A 5 -2.27 34.65 31.75
C PRO A 5 -1.15 33.92 30.98
N VAL A 6 0.07 33.91 31.53
CA VAL A 6 1.24 33.27 30.90
C VAL A 6 1.14 31.76 31.01
N THR A 7 0.71 31.25 32.17
CA THR A 7 0.50 29.81 32.36
C THR A 7 -0.64 29.28 31.49
N LEU A 8 -1.73 30.04 31.32
CA LEU A 8 -2.83 29.65 30.40
C LEU A 8 -2.39 29.62 28.93
N ALA A 9 -1.60 30.61 28.50
CA ALA A 9 -1.11 30.69 27.13
C ALA A 9 -0.15 29.54 26.79
N LEU A 10 0.73 29.16 27.72
CA LEU A 10 1.63 28.02 27.55
C LEU A 10 0.87 26.70 27.48
N LEU A 11 -0.15 26.51 28.32
CA LEU A 11 -0.97 25.28 28.33
C LEU A 11 -1.75 25.10 27.01
N ALA A 12 -2.26 26.21 26.45
CA ALA A 12 -2.92 26.21 25.15
C ALA A 12 -1.95 25.84 24.00
N LEU A 13 -0.72 26.34 24.04
CA LEU A 13 0.33 26.01 23.05
C LEU A 13 0.74 24.54 23.10
N PHE A 14 0.87 23.95 24.29
CA PHE A 14 1.15 22.52 24.47
C PHE A 14 0.02 21.64 23.92
N LEU A 15 -1.25 22.02 24.13
CA LEU A 15 -2.38 21.30 23.58
C LEU A 15 -2.37 21.33 22.04
N VAL A 16 -2.16 22.48 21.40
CA VAL A 16 -2.13 22.60 19.94
C VAL A 16 -0.99 21.79 19.30
N ALA A 17 0.16 21.71 19.95
CA ALA A 17 1.30 20.91 19.47
C ALA A 17 0.98 19.39 19.43
N SER A 18 0.14 18.89 20.35
CA SER A 18 -0.21 17.47 20.42
C SER A 18 -1.14 16.96 19.30
N TYR A 19 -1.76 17.86 18.53
CA TYR A 19 -2.67 17.50 17.43
C TYR A 19 -1.99 17.41 16.05
N GLN A 20 -0.68 17.69 15.95
CA GLN A 20 0.02 17.76 14.66
C GLN A 20 0.38 16.37 14.06
N ASP A 21 0.21 15.27 14.80
CA ASP A 21 0.67 13.95 14.36
C ASP A 21 -0.38 13.10 13.58
N LEU A 22 -1.56 13.65 13.24
CA LEU A 22 -2.62 12.86 12.59
C LEU A 22 -3.03 13.34 11.19
N THR A 23 -2.06 13.74 10.36
CA THR A 23 -2.29 13.96 8.92
C THR A 23 -1.23 13.26 8.06
N VAL A 24 -1.30 11.93 7.99
CA VAL A 24 -0.72 11.18 6.86
C VAL A 24 -1.81 10.30 6.26
N ALA A 25 -2.51 10.85 5.27
CA ALA A 25 -3.29 10.07 4.34
C ALA A 25 -3.20 10.71 2.96
N ALA A 26 -2.87 9.87 1.96
CA ALA A 26 -2.87 10.13 0.53
C ALA A 26 -1.61 10.79 -0.09
N ALA A 27 -0.46 10.15 0.08
CA ALA A 27 0.53 10.06 -1.01
C ALA A 27 1.29 8.74 -0.88
N GLY A 28 1.35 7.98 -1.97
CA GLY A 28 1.70 6.57 -1.96
C GLY A 28 3.12 6.26 -1.54
N ASP A 29 3.26 5.65 -0.38
CA ASP A 29 4.23 4.62 -0.05
C ASP A 29 3.76 4.03 1.28
N VAL A 30 2.88 3.01 1.21
CA VAL A 30 2.63 2.19 2.39
C VAL A 30 3.97 1.52 2.68
N GLY A 31 4.64 1.97 3.74
CA GLY A 31 5.93 1.46 4.17
C GLY A 31 5.94 -0.04 3.99
N ALA A 32 6.78 -0.50 3.05
CA ALA A 32 6.77 -1.86 2.56
C ALA A 32 7.05 -2.78 3.75
N VAL A 33 6.00 -3.39 4.30
CA VAL A 33 6.17 -4.55 5.16
C VAL A 33 6.90 -5.56 4.29
N PRO A 34 8.10 -6.03 4.69
CA PRO A 34 8.85 -6.98 3.88
C PRO A 34 8.00 -8.24 3.73
N VAL A 35 7.46 -8.45 2.52
CA VAL A 35 6.74 -9.68 2.18
C VAL A 35 7.80 -10.70 1.77
N PRO A 36 7.93 -11.84 2.46
CA PRO A 36 8.86 -12.87 2.02
C PRO A 36 8.45 -13.38 0.63
N ASP A 37 9.43 -13.53 -0.25
CA ASP A 37 9.20 -13.88 -1.67
C ASP A 37 8.39 -15.18 -1.82
N SER A 38 8.52 -16.13 -0.89
CA SER A 38 7.78 -17.39 -0.86
C SER A 38 6.26 -17.21 -0.79
N VAL A 39 5.78 -16.15 -0.12
CA VAL A 39 4.33 -15.83 -0.06
C VAL A 39 3.82 -15.40 -1.42
N CYS A 40 4.61 -14.63 -2.15
CA CYS A 40 4.25 -14.17 -3.49
C CYS A 40 4.40 -15.28 -4.53
N GLU A 41 5.42 -16.13 -4.43
CA GLU A 41 5.72 -17.17 -5.41
C GLU A 41 4.52 -18.13 -5.59
N GLY A 42 3.98 -18.66 -4.49
CA GLY A 42 2.84 -19.58 -4.54
C GLY A 42 1.58 -18.94 -5.13
N LYS A 43 1.25 -17.71 -4.70
CA LYS A 43 0.06 -16.99 -5.19
C LYS A 43 0.21 -16.61 -6.66
N CYS A 44 1.38 -16.10 -7.05
CA CYS A 44 1.66 -15.72 -8.42
C CYS A 44 1.70 -16.93 -9.36
N LYS A 45 2.19 -18.09 -8.91
CA LYS A 45 2.12 -19.34 -9.67
C LYS A 45 0.68 -19.73 -9.97
N ASN A 46 -0.23 -19.60 -9.01
CA ASN A 46 -1.65 -19.84 -9.22
C ASN A 46 -2.27 -18.78 -10.17
N ARG A 47 -2.05 -17.48 -9.89
CA ARG A 47 -2.57 -16.37 -10.72
C ARG A 47 -2.12 -16.43 -12.18
N CYS A 48 -0.89 -16.88 -12.43
CA CYS A 48 -0.30 -16.96 -13.77
C CYS A 48 -0.44 -18.32 -14.44
N SER A 49 -1.13 -19.28 -13.83
CA SER A 49 -1.25 -20.68 -14.32
C SER A 49 -1.81 -20.83 -15.73
N GLN A 50 -2.59 -19.86 -16.23
CA GLN A 50 -3.20 -19.86 -17.57
C GLN A 50 -2.63 -18.74 -18.49
N LYS A 51 -1.49 -18.15 -18.14
CA LYS A 51 -0.86 -17.05 -18.89
C LYS A 51 0.50 -17.49 -19.42
N VAL A 52 1.02 -16.78 -20.42
CA VAL A 52 2.40 -17.00 -20.90
C VAL A 52 3.38 -16.79 -19.75
N ALA A 53 4.14 -17.84 -19.45
CA ALA A 53 5.12 -17.85 -18.37
C ALA A 53 6.20 -16.77 -18.57
N GLY A 54 6.76 -16.24 -17.47
CA GLY A 54 7.77 -15.18 -17.49
C GLY A 54 7.19 -13.77 -17.30
N ARG A 55 6.49 -13.21 -18.30
CA ARG A 55 5.95 -11.84 -18.21
C ARG A 55 4.91 -11.68 -17.10
N CYS A 56 4.03 -12.66 -16.93
CA CYS A 56 3.02 -12.63 -15.87
C CYS A 56 3.67 -12.69 -14.48
N MET A 57 4.61 -13.62 -14.28
CA MET A 57 5.25 -13.81 -12.97
C MET A 57 6.02 -12.56 -12.52
N GLY A 58 6.82 -11.94 -13.40
CA GLY A 58 7.58 -10.74 -13.03
C GLY A 58 6.68 -9.57 -12.61
N LEU A 59 5.57 -9.35 -13.34
CA LEU A 59 4.59 -8.33 -12.96
C LEU A 59 3.84 -8.69 -11.67
N CYS A 60 3.45 -9.95 -11.52
CA CYS A 60 2.75 -10.41 -10.33
C CYS A 60 3.60 -10.27 -9.07
N MET A 61 4.87 -10.68 -9.10
CA MET A 61 5.79 -10.59 -7.96
C MET A 61 6.00 -9.12 -7.53
N MET A 62 6.22 -8.22 -8.50
CA MET A 62 6.33 -6.79 -8.22
C MET A 62 5.05 -6.22 -7.61
N CYS A 63 3.88 -6.59 -8.14
CA CYS A 63 2.61 -6.14 -7.60
C CYS A 63 2.34 -6.71 -6.19
N CYS A 64 2.69 -7.97 -5.97
CA CYS A 64 2.53 -8.65 -4.70
C CYS A 64 3.37 -7.98 -3.60
N GLY A 65 4.64 -7.68 -3.87
CA GLY A 65 5.50 -6.97 -2.92
C GLY A 65 4.99 -5.56 -2.59
N LYS A 66 4.53 -4.81 -3.60
CA LYS A 66 3.96 -3.46 -3.41
C LYS A 66 2.61 -3.45 -2.69
N CYS A 67 1.88 -4.55 -2.73
CA CYS A 67 0.55 -4.67 -2.13
C CYS A 67 0.54 -5.61 -0.93
N ALA A 68 1.61 -5.60 -0.12
CA ALA A 68 1.71 -6.33 1.14
C ALA A 68 1.34 -7.83 1.02
N GLY A 69 1.66 -8.47 -0.11
CA GLY A 69 1.46 -9.89 -0.32
C GLY A 69 0.08 -10.27 -0.85
N CYS A 70 -0.78 -9.30 -1.19
CA CYS A 70 -2.09 -9.57 -1.77
C CYS A 70 -2.00 -9.90 -3.25
N VAL A 71 -2.56 -11.05 -3.65
CA VAL A 71 -2.74 -11.49 -5.04
C VAL A 71 -4.10 -12.21 -5.12
N PRO A 72 -4.92 -11.97 -6.16
CA PRO A 72 -6.20 -12.66 -6.32
C PRO A 72 -6.07 -14.18 -6.36
N SER A 73 -7.11 -14.88 -5.90
CA SER A 73 -7.09 -16.31 -5.54
C SER A 73 -6.86 -17.31 -6.69
N GLY A 74 -6.71 -16.84 -7.93
CA GLY A 74 -6.50 -17.71 -9.09
C GLY A 74 -6.46 -16.95 -10.42
N PRO A 75 -6.28 -17.67 -11.54
CA PRO A 75 -6.09 -17.08 -12.87
C PRO A 75 -7.31 -16.32 -13.40
N LEU A 76 -8.51 -16.65 -12.91
CA LEU A 76 -9.78 -16.04 -13.29
C LEU A 76 -10.41 -15.20 -12.17
N ALA A 77 -9.79 -15.18 -10.99
CA ALA A 77 -10.30 -14.42 -9.85
C ALA A 77 -10.39 -12.92 -10.17
N PRO A 78 -11.45 -12.22 -9.71
CA PRO A 78 -11.58 -10.78 -9.87
C PRO A 78 -10.48 -10.05 -9.12
N LYS A 79 -9.98 -8.94 -9.69
CA LYS A 79 -8.92 -8.14 -9.05
C LYS A 79 -9.41 -7.41 -7.80
N ASP A 80 -10.73 -7.25 -7.65
CA ASP A 80 -11.35 -6.60 -6.49
C ASP A 80 -11.09 -7.32 -5.17
N GLU A 81 -10.69 -8.60 -5.19
CA GLU A 81 -10.18 -9.32 -4.00
C GLU A 81 -8.96 -8.62 -3.38
N CYS A 82 -8.20 -7.87 -4.19
CA CYS A 82 -7.02 -7.12 -3.76
C CYS A 82 -7.05 -5.69 -4.35
N PRO A 83 -7.68 -4.70 -3.68
CA PRO A 83 -7.84 -3.34 -4.21
C PRO A 83 -6.51 -2.67 -4.64
N CYS A 84 -5.45 -2.79 -3.84
CA CYS A 84 -4.12 -2.27 -4.22
C CYS A 84 -3.61 -2.89 -5.53
N TYR A 85 -3.79 -4.21 -5.70
CA TYR A 85 -3.34 -4.95 -6.87
C TYR A 85 -4.14 -4.56 -8.12
N ARG A 86 -5.46 -4.35 -7.95
CA ARG A 86 -6.36 -3.85 -8.98
C ARG A 86 -6.00 -2.45 -9.46
N ASP A 87 -5.74 -1.55 -8.51
CA ASP A 87 -5.61 -0.11 -8.78
C ASP A 87 -4.22 0.28 -9.28
N MET A 88 -3.25 -0.64 -9.24
CA MET A 88 -1.91 -0.41 -9.73
C MET A 88 -1.90 -0.16 -11.25
N LYS A 89 -1.44 1.02 -11.64
CA LYS A 89 -1.36 1.45 -13.05
C LYS A 89 0.08 1.71 -13.48
N SER A 90 0.35 1.51 -14.76
CA SER A 90 1.63 1.90 -15.36
C SER A 90 1.72 3.43 -15.39
N PRO A 91 2.77 4.05 -14.81
CA PRO A 91 2.93 5.51 -14.86
C PRO A 91 3.02 6.04 -16.29
N LYS A 92 3.51 5.21 -17.24
CA LYS A 92 3.69 5.61 -18.64
C LYS A 92 2.42 5.55 -19.46
N SER A 93 1.57 4.52 -19.26
CA SER A 93 0.42 4.26 -20.13
C SER A 93 -0.94 4.40 -19.44
N GLY A 94 -0.97 4.58 -18.12
CA GLY A 94 -2.20 4.61 -17.32
C GLY A 94 -2.97 3.29 -17.26
N ARG A 95 -2.53 2.27 -17.99
CA ARG A 95 -3.19 0.95 -18.06
C ARG A 95 -2.94 0.14 -16.79
N PRO A 96 -3.83 -0.81 -16.44
CA PRO A 96 -3.61 -1.77 -15.36
C PRO A 96 -2.24 -2.44 -15.50
N LYS A 97 -1.45 -2.41 -14.42
CA LYS A 97 -0.08 -2.92 -14.40
C LYS A 97 0.00 -4.39 -14.02
N CYS A 98 -0.86 -4.81 -13.10
CA CYS A 98 -0.84 -6.16 -12.54
C CYS A 98 -1.70 -7.13 -13.37
N PRO A 99 -1.29 -8.40 -13.51
CA PRO A 99 -1.98 -9.40 -14.34
C PRO A 99 -3.39 -9.77 -13.84
#